data_AF-A0A4R6L5N0-F1
#
_entry.id   AF-A0A4R6L5N0-F1
#
_cell.length_a   1.000
_cell.length_b   1.000
_cell.length_c   1.000
_cell.angle_alpha   90.00
_cell.angle_beta   90.00
_cell.angle_gamma   90.00
#
_symmetry.space_group_name_H-M   'P 1'
#
loop_
_entity.id
_entity.type
_entity.pdbx_description
1 polymer ?
#
loop_
_entity_poly.entity_id
_entity_poly.type
_entity_poly.pdbx_seq_one_letter_code
_entity_poly.pdbx_strand_id
1 'polypeptide(L)' 'MLQVWQVIDVLRGLSKDHRQVIVELFYRRLTVNEAAAVLGVPPGTVKSRSYYALHALRAALEERGVTGS' A
#
# COMPACT_ATOMS: atom_id res chain seq x y z
N MET A 1 16.34 10.98 5.19
CA MET A 1 14.97 11.53 5.13
C MET A 1 14.38 11.19 3.77
N LEU A 2 13.30 10.41 3.72
CA LEU A 2 12.56 10.15 2.47
C LEU A 2 11.92 11.46 2.00
N GLN A 3 12.22 11.88 0.77
CA GLN A 3 11.55 13.01 0.15
C GLN A 3 10.17 12.59 -0.38
N VAL A 4 9.21 13.52 -0.44
CA VAL A 4 7.83 13.23 -0.87
C VAL A 4 7.77 12.60 -2.28
N TRP A 5 8.62 13.05 -3.21
CA TRP A 5 8.71 12.48 -4.55
C TRP A 5 9.18 11.03 -4.57
N GLN A 6 10.10 10.65 -3.67
CA GLN A 6 10.57 9.26 -3.57
C GLN A 6 9.44 8.32 -3.15
N VAL A 7 8.58 8.74 -2.22
CA VAL A 7 7.41 7.96 -1.78
C VAL A 7 6.38 7.83 -2.91
N ILE A 8 6.11 8.92 -3.64
CA ILE A 8 5.18 8.90 -4.77
C ILE A 8 5.66 7.94 -5.85
N ASP A 9 6.94 7.97 -6.21
CA ASP A 9 7.47 7.09 -7.24
C ASP A 9 7.49 5.63 -6.82
N VAL A 10 7.64 5.34 -5.52
CA VAL A 10 7.57 3.96 -5.01
C VAL A 10 6.13 3.47 -5.15
N LEU A 11 5.15 4.26 -4.69
CA LEU A 11 3.72 3.95 -4.79
C LEU A 11 3.23 3.80 -6.24
N ARG A 12 3.86 4.51 -7.20
CA ARG A 12 3.60 4.34 -8.64
C ARG A 12 4.08 3.00 -9.18
N GLY A 13 5.13 2.42 -8.61
CA GLY A 13 5.63 1.09 -8.98
C GLY A 13 4.74 -0.06 -8.50
N LEU A 14 3.83 0.20 -7.55
CA LEU A 14 2.88 -0.81 -7.09
C LEU A 14 1.73 -0.98 -8.08
N SER A 15 1.18 -2.20 -8.13
CA SER A 15 -0.07 -2.47 -8.84
C SER A 15 -1.18 -1.55 -8.34
N LYS A 16 -2.17 -1.29 -9.19
CA LYS A 16 -3.31 -0.43 -8.83
C LYS A 16 -4.00 -0.91 -7.55
N ASP A 17 -4.24 -2.21 -7.45
CA ASP A 17 -4.87 -2.84 -6.30
C ASP A 17 -4.05 -2.65 -5.02
N HIS A 18 -2.73 -2.84 -5.08
CA HIS A 18 -1.85 -2.66 -3.93
C HIS A 18 -1.83 -1.19 -3.46
N ARG A 19 -1.73 -0.25 -4.40
CA ARG A 19 -1.76 1.18 -4.08
C ARG A 19 -3.11 1.58 -3.47
N GLN A 20 -4.23 1.11 -4.03
CA GLN A 20 -5.56 1.44 -3.52
C GLN A 20 -5.75 0.96 -2.09
N VAL A 21 -5.40 -0.29 -1.76
CA VAL A 21 -5.56 -0.78 -0.39
C VAL A 21 -4.68 -0.01 0.61
N ILE A 22 -3.48 0.42 0.19
CA ILE A 22 -2.63 1.27 1.03
C ILE A 22 -3.26 2.65 1.26
N VAL A 23 -3.81 3.27 0.21
CA VAL A 23 -4.48 4.58 0.31
C VAL A 23 -5.66 4.53 1.27
N GLU A 24 -6.55 3.54 1.11
CA GLU A 24 -7.74 3.43 1.96
C GLU A 24 -7.38 3.17 3.43
N LEU A 25 -6.45 2.26 3.71
CA LEU A 25 -6.12 1.88 5.10
C LEU A 25 -5.18 2.88 5.80
N PHE A 26 -4.12 3.35 5.14
CA PHE A 26 -3.07 4.13 5.80
C PHE A 26 -3.27 5.64 5.66
N TYR A 27 -3.74 6.12 4.51
CA TYR A 27 -3.90 7.55 4.26
C TYR A 27 -5.29 8.04 4.65
N ARG A 28 -6.33 7.27 4.32
CA ARG A 28 -7.72 7.58 4.69
C ARG A 28 -8.15 7.02 6.04
N ARG A 29 -7.31 6.17 6.65
CA ARG A 29 -7.53 5.57 7.98
C ARG A 29 -8.85 4.79 8.08
N LEU A 30 -9.30 4.21 6.96
CA LEU A 30 -10.47 3.34 6.96
C LEU A 30 -10.16 2.03 7.66
N THR A 31 -11.15 1.47 8.33
CA THR A 31 -11.12 0.08 8.80
C THR A 31 -11.14 -0.88 7.61
N VAL A 32 -10.80 -2.15 7.85
CA VAL A 32 -10.85 -3.20 6.82
C VAL A 32 -12.24 -3.32 6.19
N ASN A 33 -13.31 -3.16 6.98
CA ASN A 33 -14.69 -3.28 6.47
C ASN A 33 -15.10 -2.07 5.63
N GLU A 34 -14.71 -0.86 6.03
CA GLU A 34 -14.96 0.35 5.24
C GLU A 34 -14.17 0.33 3.93
N ALA A 35 -12.90 -0.06 3.97
CA ALA A 35 -12.09 -0.23 2.77
C ALA A 35 -12.65 -1.32 1.85
N ALA A 36 -13.20 -2.41 2.40
CA ALA A 36 -13.87 -3.46 1.63
C ALA A 36 -15.08 -2.91 0.85
N ALA A 37 -15.90 -2.08 1.51
CA ALA A 37 -17.04 -1.42 0.89
C ALA A 37 -16.60 -0.45 -0.22
N VAL A 38 -15.58 0.38 0.03
CA VAL A 38 -15.05 1.34 -0.95
C VAL A 38 -14.44 0.65 -2.17
N LEU A 39 -13.72 -0.45 -1.96
CA LEU A 39 -13.00 -1.17 -3.01
C LEU A 39 -13.86 -2.21 -3.73
N GLY A 40 -15.08 -2.49 -3.26
CA GLY A 40 -15.97 -3.49 -3.84
C GLY A 40 -15.43 -4.92 -3.76
N VAL A 41 -14.69 -5.25 -2.69
CA VAL A 41 -14.10 -6.58 -2.48
C VAL A 41 -14.38 -7.12 -1.08
N PRO A 42 -14.31 -8.44 -0.85
CA PRO A 42 -14.49 -9.01 0.49
C PRO A 42 -13.46 -8.50 1.51
N PRO A 43 -13.81 -8.38 2.81
CA PRO A 43 -12.87 -8.03 3.87
C PRO A 43 -11.63 -8.94 3.93
N GLY A 44 -11.80 -10.24 3.62
CA GLY A 44 -10.68 -11.18 3.52
C GLY A 44 -9.69 -10.81 2.41
N THR A 45 -10.19 -10.30 1.28
CA THR A 45 -9.37 -9.79 0.17
C THR A 45 -8.65 -8.51 0.55
N VAL A 46 -9.28 -7.61 1.32
CA VAL A 46 -8.59 -6.42 1.85
C VAL A 46 -7.40 -6.82 2.72
N LYS A 47 -7.57 -7.80 3.63
CA LYS A 47 -6.48 -8.30 4.47
C LYS A 47 -5.34 -8.89 3.64
N SER A 48 -5.63 -9.85 2.75
CA SER A 48 -4.58 -10.46 1.92
C SER A 48 -3.92 -9.47 0.97
N ARG A 49 -4.69 -8.59 0.33
CA ARG A 49 -4.15 -7.54 -0.55
C ARG A 49 -3.27 -6.55 0.23
N SER A 50 -3.64 -6.18 1.45
CA SER A 50 -2.82 -5.30 2.29
C SER A 50 -1.48 -5.95 2.67
N TYR A 51 -1.47 -7.25 2.99
CA TYR A 51 -0.26 -8.02 3.24
C TYR A 51 0.68 -7.97 2.02
N TYR A 52 0.20 -8.38 0.85
CA TYR A 52 1.03 -8.39 -0.37
C TYR A 52 1.44 -6.98 -0.83
N ALA A 53 0.58 -5.97 -0.62
CA ALA A 53 0.90 -4.58 -0.92
C ALA A 53 2.07 -4.07 -0.07
N LEU A 54 2.10 -4.39 1.23
CA LEU A 54 3.20 -4.00 2.11
C LEU A 54 4.50 -4.74 1.78
N HIS A 55 4.43 -6.01 1.39
CA HIS A 55 5.60 -6.75 0.90
C HIS A 55 6.16 -6.14 -0.39
N ALA A 56 5.28 -5.84 -1.36
CA ALA A 56 5.68 -5.18 -2.60
C ALA A 56 6.25 -3.77 -2.35
N LEU A 57 5.67 -3.02 -1.40
CA LEU A 57 6.16 -1.72 -0.99
C LEU A 57 7.57 -1.82 -0.40
N ARG A 58 7.81 -2.79 0.49
CA ARG A 58 9.12 -3.03 1.09
C ARG A 58 10.17 -3.37 0.04
N ALA A 59 9.86 -4.28 -0.88
CA ALA A 59 10.77 -4.64 -1.97
C ALA A 59 11.12 -3.43 -2.84
N ALA A 60 10.13 -2.62 -3.23
CA ALA A 60 10.35 -1.43 -4.05
C ALA A 60 11.15 -0.32 -3.33
N LEU A 61 11.09 -0.25 -1.99
CA LEU A 61 11.93 0.63 -1.18
C LEU A 61 13.38 0.12 -1.12
N GLU A 62 13.56 -1.18 -0.91
CA GLU A 62 14.89 -1.82 -0.84
C GLU A 62 15.65 -1.68 -2.16
N GLU A 63 14.99 -1.89 -3.30
CA GLU A 63 15.58 -1.67 -4.64
C GLU A 63 16.11 -0.25 -4.85
N ARG A 64 15.56 0.72 -4.10
CA ARG A 64 15.96 2.13 -4.16
C ARG A 64 16.94 2.53 -3.06
N GLY A 65 17.51 1.55 -2.37
CA GLY A 65 18.45 1.77 -1.27
C GLY A 65 17.81 2.35 -0.01
N VAL A 66 16.48 2.31 0.10
CA VAL A 66 15.76 2.76 1.28
C VAL A 66 15.53 1.55 2.19
N THR A 67 16.51 1.27 3.04
CA THR A 67 16.40 0.24 4.07
C THR A 67 15.93 0.86 5.39
N GLY A 68 15.00 0.18 6.08
CA GLY A 68 14.65 0.54 7.45
C GLY A 68 15.87 0.28 8.34
N SER A 69 16.47 1.36 8.85
CA SER A 69 17.55 1.32 9.85
C SER A 69 16.96 1.25 11.26
#